data_AF-A0A1H9C9M1-F1
#
_entry.id   AF-A0A1H9C9M1-F1
#
_cell.length_a   1.000
_cell.length_b   1.000
_cell.length_c   1.000
_cell.angle_alpha   90.00
_cell.angle_beta   90.00
_cell.angle_gamma   90.00
#
_symmetry.space_group_name_H-M   'P 1'
#
loop_
_entity.id
_entity.type
_entity.pdbx_description
1 polymer ?
#
loop_
_entity_poly.entity_id
_entity_poly.type
_entity_poly.pdbx_seq_one_letter_code
_entity_poly.pdbx_strand_id
1 'polypeptide(L)'
;MPQPDRFISIAYQQIDFLIPNDCVASSVGVKDLDMKQIQGKESGIYDFDEVASVFMQSPHESEIKTMIVLKSEDTENPLNHISIITTQECKVCTIPLSELSLFSDFYAEQFKKFGVLACGFKDEKLRILLDVYKTIHYMTDNELEEL
;
A
#
# COMPACT_ATOMS: atom_id res chain seq x y z
N MET A 1 15.21 -9.10 22.39
CA MET A 1 13.80 -9.25 21.98
C MET A 1 13.70 -8.69 20.57
N PRO A 2 13.15 -9.43 19.59
CA PRO A 2 12.90 -8.85 18.26
C PRO A 2 11.96 -7.65 18.44
N GLN A 3 12.27 -6.53 17.78
CA GLN A 3 11.39 -5.38 17.76
C GLN A 3 10.09 -5.77 17.06
N PRO A 4 8.93 -5.32 17.56
CA PRO A 4 7.68 -5.65 16.92
C PRO A 4 7.58 -4.89 15.58
N ASP A 5 7.10 -5.58 14.56
CA ASP A 5 7.05 -5.06 13.19
C ASP A 5 6.06 -3.89 13.08
N ARG A 6 6.50 -2.81 12.45
CA ARG A 6 5.73 -1.58 12.27
C ARG A 6 5.20 -1.51 10.85
N PHE A 7 3.94 -1.13 10.72
CA PHE A 7 3.26 -1.03 9.44
C PHE A 7 2.55 0.31 9.30
N ILE A 8 2.41 0.78 8.07
CA ILE A 8 1.36 1.73 7.72
C ILE A 8 0.11 0.92 7.40
N SER A 9 -0.95 1.18 8.17
CA SER A 9 -2.28 0.61 7.95
C SER A 9 -3.14 1.61 7.19
N ILE A 10 -3.64 1.18 6.03
CA ILE A 10 -4.65 1.88 5.24
C ILE A 10 -5.97 1.14 5.44
N ALA A 11 -6.89 1.77 6.18
CA ALA A 11 -8.11 1.12 6.63
C ALA A 11 -9.27 1.43 5.68
N TYR A 12 -9.92 0.37 5.21
CA TYR A 12 -10.96 0.38 4.22
C TYR A 12 -12.09 -0.54 4.71
N GLN A 13 -13.16 0.04 5.26
CA GLN A 13 -14.26 -0.72 5.89
C GLN A 13 -13.76 -1.81 6.86
N GLN A 14 -13.94 -3.10 6.52
CA GLN A 14 -13.52 -4.27 7.29
C GLN A 14 -12.15 -4.82 6.89
N ILE A 15 -11.42 -4.13 6.00
CA ILE A 15 -10.11 -4.53 5.52
C ILE A 15 -9.06 -3.49 5.92
N ASP A 16 -7.98 -3.93 6.55
CA ASP A 16 -6.79 -3.10 6.78
C ASP A 16 -5.66 -3.62 5.88
N PHE A 17 -5.24 -2.79 4.91
CA PHE A 17 -4.04 -3.07 4.13
C PHE A 17 -2.81 -2.60 4.90
N LEU A 18 -1.81 -3.47 5.01
CA LEU A 18 -0.60 -3.26 5.80
C LEU A 18 0.59 -3.15 4.84
N ILE A 19 1.26 -2.00 4.88
CA ILE A 19 2.52 -1.76 4.17
C ILE A 19 3.64 -1.77 5.22
N PRO A 20 4.71 -2.58 5.04
CA PRO A 20 5.87 -2.53 5.92
C PRO A 20 6.46 -1.11 6.03
N ASN A 21 6.67 -0.62 7.25
CA ASN A 21 7.12 0.75 7.46
C ASN A 21 8.58 0.98 7.00
N ASP A 22 9.36 -0.08 6.84
CA ASP A 22 10.71 -0.03 6.29
C ASP A 22 10.73 0.27 4.78
N CYS A 23 9.64 -0.01 4.05
CA CYS A 23 9.46 0.41 2.65
C CYS A 23 9.11 1.90 2.51
N VAL A 24 8.71 2.57 3.59
CA VAL A 24 8.22 3.96 3.55
C VAL A 24 9.35 4.95 3.80
N ALA A 25 9.52 5.91 2.91
CA ALA A 25 10.45 7.04 3.06
C ALA A 25 9.81 8.16 3.90
N SER A 26 8.55 8.49 3.61
CA SER A 26 7.75 9.45 4.37
C SER A 26 6.26 9.23 4.14
N SER A 27 5.43 9.61 5.10
CA SER A 27 3.97 9.65 4.94
C SER A 27 3.45 11.01 5.42
N VAL A 28 2.62 11.66 4.61
CA VAL A 28 2.11 13.01 4.90
C VAL A 28 0.60 13.04 4.65
N GLY A 29 -0.17 13.62 5.58
CA GLY A 29 -1.57 13.94 5.32
C GLY A 29 -1.65 15.05 4.27
N VAL A 30 -2.48 14.89 3.24
CA VAL A 30 -2.47 15.78 2.05
C VAL A 30 -2.76 17.25 2.39
N LYS A 31 -3.41 17.52 3.53
CA LYS A 31 -3.62 18.89 4.04
C LYS A 31 -2.32 19.65 4.33
N ASP A 32 -1.20 18.94 4.51
CA ASP A 32 0.12 19.51 4.80
C ASP A 32 1.09 19.40 3.60
N LEU A 33 0.63 18.91 2.45
CA LEU A 33 1.47 18.72 1.26
C LEU A 33 1.55 20.00 0.42
N ASP A 34 2.74 20.60 0.39
CA ASP A 34 3.08 21.56 -0.64
C ASP A 34 3.38 20.79 -1.94
N MET A 35 2.41 20.78 -2.87
CA MET A 35 2.52 20.12 -4.18
C MET A 35 3.77 20.54 -4.98
N LYS A 36 4.41 21.67 -4.62
CA LYS A 36 5.68 22.10 -5.20
C LYS A 36 6.90 21.29 -4.75
N GLN A 37 6.83 20.58 -3.62
CA GLN A 37 7.91 19.71 -3.13
C GLN A 37 7.92 18.34 -3.81
N ILE A 38 6.79 17.95 -4.39
CA ILE A 38 6.57 16.71 -5.15
C ILE A 38 7.13 16.83 -6.58
N GLN A 39 7.25 18.06 -7.09
CA GLN A 39 7.77 18.32 -8.43
C GLN A 39 9.28 18.12 -8.51
N GLY A 40 9.70 16.98 -9.08
CA GLY A 40 11.02 16.83 -9.70
C GLY A 40 11.82 15.59 -9.29
N LYS A 41 11.28 14.70 -8.44
CA LYS A 41 11.98 13.47 -7.98
C LYS A 41 11.08 12.24 -7.83
N GLU A 42 9.83 12.30 -8.30
CA GLU A 42 8.95 11.13 -8.26
C GLU A 42 8.92 10.46 -9.63
N SER A 43 9.12 9.14 -9.66
CA SER A 43 9.00 8.32 -10.86
C SER A 43 7.55 8.01 -11.22
N GLY A 44 6.60 8.21 -10.29
CA GLY A 44 5.17 8.03 -10.50
C GLY A 44 4.34 8.23 -9.23
N ILE A 45 3.07 8.60 -9.40
CA ILE A 45 2.05 8.67 -8.34
C ILE A 45 0.96 7.66 -8.69
N TYR A 46 0.64 6.76 -7.77
CA TYR A 46 -0.33 5.67 -7.96
C TYR A 46 -1.50 5.79 -6.99
N ASP A 47 -2.71 5.55 -7.48
CA ASP A 47 -3.93 5.59 -6.67
C ASP A 47 -4.21 4.24 -5.98
N PHE A 48 -4.01 4.19 -4.67
CA PHE A 48 -4.24 2.98 -3.89
C PHE A 48 -5.71 2.59 -3.80
N ASP A 49 -6.63 3.54 -3.99
CA ASP A 49 -8.05 3.26 -3.92
C ASP A 49 -8.48 2.30 -5.04
N GLU A 50 -7.81 2.34 -6.19
CA GLU A 50 -8.02 1.36 -7.28
C GLU A 50 -7.72 -0.05 -6.79
N VAL A 51 -6.61 -0.21 -6.08
CA VAL A 51 -6.22 -1.48 -5.46
C VAL A 51 -7.25 -1.93 -4.43
N ALA A 52 -7.70 -1.03 -3.56
CA ALA A 52 -8.74 -1.35 -2.59
C ALA A 52 -10.08 -1.73 -3.26
N SER A 53 -10.40 -1.13 -4.40
CA SER A 53 -11.66 -1.37 -5.13
C SER A 53 -11.81 -2.82 -5.60
N VAL A 54 -10.70 -3.47 -5.98
CA VAL A 54 -10.66 -4.88 -6.38
C VAL A 54 -11.12 -5.80 -5.26
N PHE A 55 -10.86 -5.43 -4.00
CA PHE A 55 -11.29 -6.21 -2.84
C PHE A 55 -12.66 -5.78 -2.32
N MET A 56 -13.03 -4.50 -2.45
CA MET A 56 -14.09 -3.92 -1.64
C MET A 56 -15.39 -3.55 -2.35
N GLN A 57 -15.46 -3.54 -3.69
CA GLN A 57 -16.67 -3.11 -4.42
C GLN A 57 -17.28 -1.80 -3.84
N SER A 58 -16.44 -0.91 -3.31
CA SER A 58 -16.86 0.29 -2.60
C SER A 58 -16.79 1.49 -3.54
N PRO A 59 -17.68 2.49 -3.39
CA PRO A 59 -17.56 3.74 -4.13
C PRO A 59 -16.23 4.43 -3.82
N HIS A 60 -15.56 4.91 -4.86
CA HIS A 60 -14.36 5.72 -4.79
C HIS A 60 -14.72 7.12 -4.24
N GLU A 61 -13.99 7.59 -3.23
CA GLU A 61 -14.10 8.97 -2.73
C GLU A 61 -13.25 9.89 -3.61
N SER A 62 -13.58 11.18 -3.73
CA SER A 62 -12.83 12.09 -4.61
C SER A 62 -11.72 12.89 -3.92
N GLU A 63 -11.59 12.81 -2.60
CA GLU A 63 -10.65 13.62 -1.82
C GLU A 63 -9.51 12.77 -1.27
N ILE A 64 -8.30 12.97 -1.79
CA ILE A 64 -7.08 12.31 -1.29
C ILE A 64 -6.77 12.82 0.12
N LYS A 65 -6.67 11.89 1.09
CA LYS A 65 -6.38 12.21 2.49
C LYS A 65 -4.93 11.98 2.86
N THR A 66 -4.28 10.96 2.29
CA THR A 66 -2.89 10.61 2.62
C THR A 66 -2.05 10.34 1.38
N MET A 67 -0.78 10.75 1.42
CA MET A 67 0.24 10.34 0.47
C MET A 67 1.38 9.63 1.21
N ILE A 68 1.83 8.51 0.65
CA ILE A 68 2.90 7.67 1.17
C ILE A 68 4.00 7.63 0.11
N VAL A 69 5.16 8.21 0.43
CA VAL A 69 6.35 8.15 -0.41
C VAL A 69 7.13 6.90 -0.04
N LEU A 70 7.36 6.04 -1.02
CA LEU A 70 8.13 4.81 -0.85
C LEU A 70 9.62 5.06 -1.07
N LYS A 71 10.45 4.22 -0.44
CA LYS A 71 11.87 4.16 -0.76
C LYS A 71 12.03 3.60 -2.18
N SER A 72 13.07 4.00 -2.88
CA SER A 72 13.42 3.35 -4.15
C SER A 72 13.89 1.93 -3.90
N GLU A 73 13.43 0.95 -4.70
CA GLU A 73 14.06 -0.38 -4.75
C GLU A 73 15.39 -0.34 -5.52
N ASP A 74 15.56 0.65 -6.39
CA ASP A 74 16.77 0.82 -7.18
C ASP A 74 17.85 1.54 -6.36
N THR A 75 18.83 0.77 -5.88
CA THR A 75 19.98 1.29 -5.15
C THR A 75 20.91 2.14 -6.03
N GLU A 76 20.86 1.98 -7.35
CA GLU A 76 21.68 2.73 -8.30
C GLU A 76 21.07 4.09 -8.64
N ASN A 77 19.73 4.20 -8.56
CA ASN A 77 19.01 5.45 -8.74
C ASN A 77 18.05 5.77 -7.57
N PRO A 78 18.59 6.10 -6.38
CA PRO A 78 17.81 6.27 -5.15
C PRO A 78 16.89 7.49 -5.16
N LEU A 79 16.96 8.32 -6.21
CA LEU A 79 16.13 9.50 -6.39
C LEU A 79 14.78 9.18 -7.04
N ASN A 80 14.58 7.98 -7.58
CA ASN A 80 13.30 7.54 -8.11
C ASN A 80 12.40 7.07 -6.96
N HIS A 81 11.60 8.00 -6.44
CA HIS A 81 10.59 7.68 -5.44
C HIS A 81 9.25 7.41 -6.10
N ILE A 82 8.57 6.36 -5.67
CA ILE A 82 7.19 6.09 -6.02
C ILE A 82 6.31 6.59 -4.88
N SER A 83 5.25 7.31 -5.21
CA SER A 83 4.27 7.78 -4.24
C SER A 83 2.94 7.08 -4.44
N ILE A 84 2.32 6.70 -3.34
CA ILE A 84 0.97 6.15 -3.30
C ILE A 84 0.06 7.18 -2.66
N ILE A 85 -1.08 7.45 -3.28
CA ILE A 85 -2.14 8.30 -2.74
C ILE A 85 -3.35 7.45 -2.35
N THR A 86 -4.08 7.91 -1.33
CA THR A 86 -5.32 7.25 -0.88
C THR A 86 -6.29 8.27 -0.31
N THR A 87 -7.59 8.00 -0.48
CA THR A 87 -8.66 8.77 0.18
C THR A 87 -8.84 8.41 1.65
N GLN A 88 -8.07 7.45 2.17
CA GLN A 88 -8.15 7.03 3.57
C GLN A 88 -7.09 7.70 4.43
N GLU A 89 -7.41 7.91 5.72
CA GLU A 89 -6.41 8.28 6.71
C GLU A 89 -5.59 7.04 7.09
N CYS A 90 -4.28 7.15 6.97
CA CYS A 90 -3.37 6.06 7.32
C CYS A 90 -2.92 6.16 8.78
N LYS A 91 -2.69 5.00 9.41
CA LYS A 91 -2.19 4.92 10.80
C LYS A 91 -0.94 4.06 10.86
N VAL A 92 0.07 4.53 11.59
CA VAL A 92 1.21 3.68 11.97
C VAL A 92 0.74 2.73 13.06
N CYS A 93 0.86 1.44 12.84
CA CYS A 93 0.53 0.42 13.82
C CYS A 93 1.70 -0.54 14.05
N THR A 94 1.55 -1.37 15.06
CA THR A 94 2.54 -2.39 15.43
C THR A 94 1.80 -3.70 15.61
N ILE A 95 2.13 -4.67 14.76
CA ILE A 95 1.43 -5.95 14.67
C ILE A 95 2.48 -7.06 14.73
N PRO A 96 2.35 -8.04 15.64
CA PRO A 96 3.23 -9.21 15.60
C PRO A 96 3.01 -10.00 14.30
N LEU A 97 4.07 -10.33 13.56
CA LEU A 97 3.96 -11.16 12.36
C LEU A 97 3.30 -12.53 12.64
N SER A 98 3.36 -13.03 13.86
CA SER A 98 2.66 -14.26 14.28
C SER A 98 1.13 -14.16 14.25
N GLU A 99 0.56 -12.95 14.20
CA GLU A 99 -0.87 -12.73 13.99
C GLU A 99 -1.27 -12.85 12.50
N LEU A 100 -0.29 -12.95 11.60
CA LEU A 100 -0.50 -13.09 10.16
C LEU A 100 -0.11 -14.50 9.73
N SER A 101 -0.95 -15.10 8.88
CA SER A 101 -0.67 -16.37 8.22
C SER A 101 -0.31 -16.12 6.77
N LEU A 102 0.72 -16.82 6.28
CA LEU A 102 1.10 -16.76 4.87
C LEU A 102 -0.10 -17.10 4.00
N PHE A 103 -0.23 -16.36 2.90
CA PHE A 103 -1.28 -16.61 1.95
C PHE A 103 -1.00 -17.95 1.24
N SER A 104 -1.93 -18.91 1.38
CA SER A 104 -1.75 -20.26 0.81
C SER A 104 -1.65 -20.23 -0.71
N ASP A 105 -0.86 -21.15 -1.25
CA ASP A 105 -0.74 -21.33 -2.70
C ASP A 105 -2.03 -21.73 -3.40
N PHE A 106 -3.01 -22.23 -2.63
CA PHE A 106 -4.33 -22.63 -3.11
C PHE A 106 -5.29 -21.45 -3.38
N TYR A 107 -4.99 -20.25 -2.88
CA TYR A 107 -5.80 -19.08 -3.22
C TYR A 107 -5.55 -18.64 -4.67
N ALA A 108 -6.55 -17.98 -5.26
CA ALA A 108 -6.54 -17.60 -6.67
C ALA A 108 -5.27 -16.84 -7.05
N GLU A 109 -4.67 -17.17 -8.20
CA GLU A 109 -3.45 -16.54 -8.73
C GLU A 109 -3.54 -15.00 -8.76
N GLN A 110 -4.75 -14.47 -8.93
CA GLN A 110 -5.05 -13.05 -8.89
C GLN A 110 -4.51 -12.37 -7.61
N PHE A 111 -4.62 -12.99 -6.44
CA PHE A 111 -4.17 -12.40 -5.18
C PHE A 111 -2.64 -12.38 -5.05
N LYS A 112 -1.96 -13.38 -5.62
CA LYS A 112 -0.50 -13.43 -5.68
C LYS A 112 0.04 -12.37 -6.63
N LYS A 113 -0.59 -12.21 -7.80
CA LYS A 113 -0.25 -11.15 -8.76
C LYS A 113 -0.40 -9.76 -8.13
N PHE A 114 -1.41 -9.60 -7.28
CA PHE A 114 -1.68 -8.36 -6.56
C PHE A 114 -0.65 -8.00 -5.46
N GLY A 115 0.29 -8.89 -5.14
CA GLY A 115 1.28 -8.66 -4.09
C GLY A 115 0.81 -9.01 -2.67
N VAL A 116 -0.24 -9.82 -2.49
CA VAL A 116 -0.64 -10.26 -1.14
C VAL A 116 0.36 -11.30 -0.60
N LEU A 117 0.99 -10.99 0.53
CA LEU A 117 1.99 -11.86 1.19
C LEU A 117 1.38 -12.73 2.28
N ALA A 118 0.59 -12.11 3.16
CA ALA A 118 0.01 -12.76 4.32
C ALA A 118 -1.30 -12.07 4.70
N CYS A 119 -2.15 -12.77 5.44
CA CYS A 119 -3.35 -12.19 6.00
C CYS A 119 -3.62 -12.69 7.42
N GLY A 120 -4.36 -11.90 8.19
CA GLY A 120 -4.83 -12.28 9.51
C GLY A 120 -6.20 -11.70 9.78
N PHE A 121 -7.00 -12.38 10.60
CA PHE A 121 -8.30 -11.87 11.03
C PHE A 121 -8.24 -11.49 12.50
N LYS A 122 -8.60 -10.25 12.82
CA LYS A 122 -8.63 -9.77 14.22
C LYS A 122 -9.60 -8.60 14.34
N ASP A 123 -10.37 -8.60 15.43
CA ASP A 123 -11.35 -7.55 15.75
C ASP A 123 -12.35 -7.30 14.60
N GLU A 124 -12.86 -8.38 14.01
CA GLU A 124 -13.78 -8.37 12.86
C GLU A 124 -13.21 -7.76 11.57
N LYS A 125 -11.89 -7.52 11.53
CA LYS A 125 -11.19 -7.00 10.36
C LYS A 125 -10.27 -8.04 9.74
N LEU A 126 -10.30 -8.08 8.42
CA LEU A 126 -9.29 -8.75 7.61
C LEU A 126 -8.08 -7.82 7.48
N ARG A 127 -6.90 -8.29 7.86
CA ARG A 127 -5.65 -7.58 7.66
C ARG A 127 -4.89 -8.25 6.54
N ILE A 128 -4.42 -7.46 5.58
CA ILE A 128 -3.71 -7.95 4.39
C ILE A 128 -2.34 -7.30 4.37
N LEU A 129 -1.29 -8.11 4.48
CA LEU A 129 0.09 -7.67 4.29
C LEU A 129 0.42 -7.68 2.81
N LEU A 130 0.86 -6.53 2.30
CA LEU A 130 1.18 -6.33 0.89
C LEU A 130 2.68 -6.18 0.65
N ASP A 131 3.11 -6.76 -0.47
CA ASP A 131 4.29 -6.35 -1.21
C ASP A 131 3.91 -5.16 -2.10
N VAL A 132 4.15 -3.96 -1.58
CA VAL A 132 3.68 -2.71 -2.18
C VAL A 132 4.24 -2.47 -3.59
N TYR A 133 5.48 -2.89 -3.86
CA TYR A 133 6.10 -2.71 -5.17
C TYR A 133 5.51 -3.67 -6.20
N LYS A 134 5.25 -4.93 -5.82
CA LYS A 134 4.48 -5.85 -6.68
C LYS A 134 3.08 -5.33 -6.96
N THR A 135 2.41 -4.77 -5.96
CA THR A 135 1.09 -4.16 -6.13
C THR A 135 1.13 -3.01 -7.15
N ILE A 136 2.13 -2.13 -7.09
CA ILE A 136 2.31 -1.04 -8.06
C ILE A 136 2.61 -1.57 -9.48
N HIS A 137 3.47 -2.58 -9.60
CA HIS A 137 3.75 -3.20 -10.90
C HIS A 137 2.49 -3.78 -11.53
N TYR A 138 1.66 -4.45 -10.72
CA TYR A 138 0.38 -4.97 -11.18
C TYR A 138 -0.59 -3.88 -11.67
N MET A 139 -0.67 -2.73 -10.98
CA MET A 139 -1.46 -1.59 -11.44
C MET A 139 -0.97 -1.09 -12.81
N THR A 140 0.36 -0.97 -12.98
CA THR A 140 0.98 -0.49 -14.23
C THR A 140 0.76 -1.44 -15.40
N ASP A 141 0.84 -2.77 -15.17
CA ASP A 141 0.64 -3.78 -16.21
C ASP A 141 -0.82 -3.82 -16.70
N ASN A 142 -1.80 -3.63 -15.81
CA ASN A 142 -3.22 -3.57 -16.19
C ASN A 142 -3.55 -2.32 -17.02
N GLU A 143 -2.95 -1.16 -16.73
CA GLU A 143 -3.15 0.06 -17.54
C GLU A 143 -2.69 -0.14 -19.00
N LEU A 144 -1.69 -1.00 -19.23
CA LEU A 144 -1.17 -1.31 -20.55
C LEU A 144 -2.02 -2.32 -21.33
N GLU A 145 -2.84 -3.14 -20.66
CA GLU A 145 -3.75 -4.09 -21.32
C GLU A 145 -5.06 -3.44 -21.82
N GLU A 146 -5.38 -2.22 -21.36
CA GLU A 146 -6.57 -1.46 -21.78
C GLU A 146 -6.33 -0.47 -22.95
N LEU A 147 -5.11 -0.40 -23.52
CA LEU A 147 -4.73 0.44 -24.67
C LEU A 147 -4.59 -0.35 -25.98
#